data_AF-A0AA42CMP8-F1
#
_entry.id   AF-A0AA42CMP8-F1
#
_cell.length_a   1.000
_cell.length_b   1.000
_cell.length_c   1.000
_cell.angle_alpha   90.00
_cell.angle_beta   90.00
_cell.angle_gamma   90.00
#
_symmetry.space_group_name_H-M   'P 1'
#
loop_
_entity.id
_entity.type
_entity.pdbx_description
1 polymer ?
#
loop_
_entity_poly.entity_id
_entity_poly.type
_entity_poly.pdbx_seq_one_letter_code
_entity_poly.pdbx_strand_id
1 'polypeptide(L)'
;MSSLSASPSTLKEGFLCFVGNMMALGHTPAQDEILKNTYANHAFENFEIAAYTSLLVIAEAAGQSAHLSGFQQSLREEEAMAEKVAALIRPTTLRYLELSTSGQKADR
;
A
#
# COMPACT_ATOMS: atom_id res chain seq x y z
N MET A 1 -19.86 -25.89 10.28
CA MET A 1 -18.64 -25.60 11.06
C MET A 1 -17.45 -26.20 10.33
N SER A 2 -16.78 -25.43 9.50
CA SER A 2 -15.51 -25.82 8.90
C SER A 2 -14.63 -24.58 8.93
N SER A 3 -13.96 -24.38 10.06
CA SER A 3 -12.88 -23.42 10.19
C SER A 3 -11.83 -23.76 9.13
N LEU A 4 -11.46 -22.76 8.32
CA LEU A 4 -10.37 -22.85 7.36
C LEU A 4 -9.14 -23.45 8.05
N SER A 5 -8.85 -24.70 7.70
CA SER A 5 -7.68 -25.44 8.16
C SER A 5 -6.45 -24.74 7.60
N ALA A 6 -5.87 -23.83 8.39
CA ALA A 6 -4.62 -23.17 8.07
C ALA A 6 -3.51 -23.80 8.91
N SER A 7 -2.97 -24.94 8.45
CA SER A 7 -1.61 -25.30 8.84
C SER A 7 -0.64 -24.27 8.25
N PRO A 8 0.32 -23.73 9.01
CA PRO A 8 1.38 -22.90 8.44
C PRO A 8 2.14 -23.74 7.41
N SER A 9 1.92 -23.47 6.13
CA SER A 9 2.62 -24.19 5.08
C SER A 9 4.09 -23.74 5.10
N THR A 10 5.04 -24.67 5.05
CA THR A 10 6.48 -24.36 4.94
C THR A 10 6.79 -23.49 3.73
N LEU A 11 5.98 -23.57 2.67
CA LEU A 11 6.02 -22.64 1.52
C LEU A 11 5.61 -21.22 1.91
N LYS A 12 4.56 -21.06 2.73
CA LYS A 12 4.10 -19.77 3.26
C LYS A 12 5.15 -19.19 4.22
N GLU A 13 5.76 -20.01 5.06
CA GLU A 13 6.85 -19.60 5.95
C GLU A 13 8.10 -19.19 5.15
N GLY A 14 8.45 -19.94 4.10
CA GLY A 14 9.55 -19.59 3.19
C GLY A 14 9.29 -18.28 2.44
N PHE A 15 8.05 -18.07 1.98
CA PHE A 15 7.63 -16.82 1.35
C PHE A 15 7.67 -15.65 2.34
N LEU A 16 7.13 -15.81 3.56
CA LEU A 16 7.17 -14.79 4.61
C LEU A 16 8.61 -14.46 5.02
N CYS A 17 9.49 -15.46 5.11
CA CYS A 17 10.91 -15.27 5.43
C CYS A 17 11.64 -14.54 4.29
N PHE A 18 11.35 -14.89 3.04
CA PHE A 18 11.89 -14.20 1.87
C PHE A 18 11.44 -12.74 1.81
N VAL A 19 10.14 -12.47 2.00
CA VAL A 19 9.57 -11.12 2.08
C VAL A 19 10.19 -10.34 3.25
N GLY A 20 10.32 -10.96 4.42
CA GLY A 20 10.95 -10.35 5.59
C GLY A 20 12.43 -9.98 5.37
N ASN A 21 13.20 -10.85 4.72
CA ASN A 21 14.59 -10.58 4.37
C ASN A 21 14.73 -9.53 3.26
N MET A 22 13.83 -9.51 2.27
CA MET A 22 13.78 -8.45 1.26
C MET A 22 13.43 -7.09 1.87
N MET A 23 12.47 -7.05 2.79
CA MET A 23 12.18 -5.85 3.59
C MET A 23 13.42 -5.43 4.40
N ALA A 24 14.09 -6.36 5.09
CA ALA A 24 15.29 -6.06 5.88
C ALA A 24 16.46 -5.53 5.03
N LEU A 25 16.66 -6.04 3.81
CA LEU A 25 17.66 -5.52 2.87
C LEU A 25 17.25 -4.15 2.29
N GLY A 26 15.95 -3.91 2.12
CA GLY A 26 15.38 -2.59 1.77
C GLY A 26 15.48 -1.54 2.89
N HIS A 27 15.71 -1.95 4.14
CA HIS A 27 15.86 -1.09 5.34
C HIS A 27 17.32 -0.68 5.62
N THR A 28 18.23 -0.83 4.66
CA THR A 28 19.43 0.02 4.71
C THR A 28 18.92 1.47 4.67
N PRO A 29 19.27 2.38 5.60
CA PRO A 29 18.80 3.77 5.57
C PRO A 29 19.38 4.44 4.33
N ALA A 30 18.71 4.22 3.21
CA ALA A 30 19.03 4.77 1.92
C ALA A 30 18.34 6.12 1.88
N GLN A 31 19.05 7.12 1.37
CA GLN A 31 18.54 8.49 1.32
C GLN A 31 17.18 8.55 0.58
N ASP A 32 16.89 7.59 -0.30
CA ASP A 32 15.67 7.52 -1.11
C ASP A 32 14.47 6.85 -0.41
N GLU A 33 14.53 6.53 0.88
CA GLU A 33 13.43 5.88 1.62
C GLU A 33 12.12 6.68 1.50
N ILE A 34 12.18 8.01 1.60
CA ILE A 34 11.02 8.89 1.46
C ILE A 34 10.34 8.75 0.08
N LEU A 35 11.12 8.51 -0.98
CA LEU A 35 10.61 8.29 -2.33
C LEU A 35 9.97 6.91 -2.44
N LYS A 36 10.67 5.87 -1.97
CA LYS A 36 10.17 4.50 -1.97
C LYS A 36 8.85 4.39 -1.20
N ASN A 37 8.75 5.03 -0.04
CA ASN A 37 7.53 5.06 0.76
C ASN A 37 6.40 5.78 0.03
N THR A 38 6.69 6.91 -0.64
CA THR A 38 5.68 7.62 -1.44
C THR A 38 5.18 6.76 -2.60
N TYR A 39 6.06 6.03 -3.29
CA TYR A 39 5.69 5.14 -4.39
C TYR A 39 4.88 3.93 -3.90
N ALA A 40 5.33 3.31 -2.80
CA ALA A 40 4.64 2.19 -2.17
C ALA A 40 3.24 2.59 -1.72
N ASN A 41 3.10 3.77 -1.10
CA ASN A 41 1.79 4.28 -0.70
C ASN A 41 0.89 4.47 -1.92
N HIS A 42 1.38 5.14 -2.97
CA HIS A 42 0.59 5.34 -4.19
C HIS A 42 0.12 4.03 -4.83
N ALA A 43 0.99 3.02 -4.87
CA ALA A 43 0.63 1.69 -5.38
C ALA A 43 -0.40 1.00 -4.47
N PHE A 44 -0.29 1.16 -3.15
CA PHE A 44 -1.20 0.58 -2.18
C PHE A 44 -2.61 1.17 -2.28
N GLU A 45 -2.74 2.50 -2.40
CA GLU A 45 -4.06 3.14 -2.58
C GLU A 45 -4.79 2.58 -3.82
N ASN A 46 -4.07 2.41 -4.94
CA ASN A 46 -4.65 1.84 -6.17
C ASN A 46 -5.05 0.36 -6.01
N PHE A 47 -4.32 -0.39 -5.19
CA PHE A 47 -4.70 -1.76 -4.85
C PHE A 47 -5.99 -1.78 -4.02
N GLU A 48 -6.14 -0.89 -3.04
CA GLU A 48 -7.34 -0.80 -2.22
C GLU A 48 -8.57 -0.36 -3.02
N ILE A 49 -8.42 0.57 -3.96
CA ILE A 49 -9.47 0.94 -4.93
C ILE A 49 -9.97 -0.30 -5.69
N ALA A 50 -9.05 -1.12 -6.22
CA ALA A 50 -9.41 -2.35 -6.92
C ALA A 50 -10.09 -3.39 -5.99
N ALA A 51 -9.63 -3.48 -4.74
CA ALA A 51 -10.19 -4.38 -3.74
C ALA A 51 -11.63 -3.98 -3.35
N TYR A 52 -11.87 -2.71 -3.02
CA TYR A 52 -13.22 -2.22 -2.69
C TYR A 52 -14.18 -2.30 -3.87
N THR A 53 -13.69 -2.02 -5.08
CA THR A 53 -14.48 -2.25 -6.31
C THR A 53 -14.93 -3.70 -6.41
N SER A 54 -14.03 -4.65 -6.17
CA SER A 54 -14.35 -6.08 -6.19
C SER A 54 -15.33 -6.47 -5.06
N LEU A 55 -15.16 -5.91 -3.87
CA LEU A 55 -16.05 -6.17 -2.73
C LEU A 55 -17.47 -5.66 -2.98
N LEU A 56 -17.63 -4.52 -3.64
CA LEU A 56 -18.95 -4.01 -4.05
C LEU A 56 -19.64 -5.00 -5.00
N VAL A 57 -18.94 -5.44 -6.04
CA VAL A 57 -19.48 -6.42 -7.00
C VAL A 57 -19.86 -7.73 -6.31
N ILE A 58 -19.02 -8.24 -5.41
CA ILE A 58 -19.29 -9.47 -4.66
C ILE A 58 -20.51 -9.29 -3.74
N ALA A 59 -20.62 -8.16 -3.03
CA ALA A 59 -21.72 -7.89 -2.13
C ALA A 59 -23.06 -7.76 -2.88
N GLU A 60 -23.06 -7.09 -4.04
CA GLU A 60 -24.21 -7.00 -4.93
C GLU A 60 -24.63 -8.38 -5.46
N ALA A 61 -23.68 -9.18 -5.96
CA ALA A 61 -23.96 -10.52 -6.46
C ALA A 61 -24.47 -11.48 -5.36
N ALA A 62 -24.03 -11.28 -4.11
CA ALA A 62 -24.48 -12.06 -2.96
C ALA A 62 -25.81 -11.55 -2.35
N GLY A 63 -26.36 -10.44 -2.85
CA GLY A 63 -27.57 -9.80 -2.29
C GLY A 63 -27.36 -9.20 -0.89
N GLN A 64 -26.11 -8.91 -0.51
CA GLN A 64 -25.74 -8.42 0.82
C GLN A 64 -25.61 -6.90 0.83
N SER A 65 -26.75 -6.20 0.95
CA SER A 65 -26.79 -4.74 0.87
C SER A 65 -26.29 -4.02 2.13
N ALA A 66 -26.19 -4.71 3.27
CA ALA A 66 -25.84 -4.11 4.56
C ALA A 66 -24.45 -3.47 4.61
N HIS A 67 -23.52 -3.89 3.73
CA HIS A 67 -22.13 -3.43 3.72
C HIS A 67 -21.80 -2.49 2.55
N LEU A 68 -22.73 -2.31 1.60
CA LEU A 68 -22.48 -1.54 0.38
C LEU A 68 -22.14 -0.08 0.67
N SER A 69 -22.85 0.57 1.59
CA SER A 69 -22.59 1.97 1.94
C SER A 69 -21.19 2.17 2.53
N GLY A 70 -20.73 1.23 3.36
CA GLY A 70 -19.39 1.24 3.94
C GLY A 70 -18.32 1.07 2.87
N PHE A 71 -18.44 0.08 2.00
CA PHE A 71 -17.48 -0.13 0.90
C PHE A 71 -17.45 1.03 -0.09
N GLN A 72 -18.59 1.65 -0.40
CA GLN A 72 -18.64 2.86 -1.23
C GLN A 72 -17.96 4.05 -0.57
N GLN A 73 -18.09 4.18 0.76
CA GLN A 73 -17.40 5.23 1.49
C GLN A 73 -15.89 5.01 1.44
N SER A 74 -15.41 3.82 1.80
CA SER A 74 -13.98 3.51 1.76
C SER A 74 -13.40 3.69 0.36
N LEU A 75 -14.09 3.22 -0.69
CA LEU A 75 -13.64 3.43 -2.07
C LEU A 75 -13.40 4.91 -2.40
N ARG A 76 -14.31 5.82 -2.02
CA ARG A 76 -14.13 7.26 -2.23
C ARG A 76 -12.98 7.84 -1.41
N GLU A 77 -12.76 7.32 -0.21
CA GLU A 77 -11.65 7.74 0.64
C GLU A 77 -10.31 7.33 0.01
N GLU A 78 -10.19 6.11 -0.51
CA GLU A 78 -8.96 5.63 -1.17
C GLU A 78 -8.72 6.32 -2.53
N GLU A 79 -9.77 6.61 -3.31
CA GLU A 79 -9.65 7.42 -4.54
C GLU A 79 -9.09 8.82 -4.22
N ALA A 80 -9.63 9.48 -3.19
CA ALA A 80 -9.14 10.77 -2.75
C ALA A 80 -7.71 10.70 -2.17
N MET A 81 -7.35 9.60 -1.50
CA MET A 81 -6.00 9.37 -0.98
C MET A 81 -5.00 9.14 -2.11
N ALA A 82 -5.35 8.31 -3.11
CA ALA A 82 -4.55 8.06 -4.30
C ALA A 82 -4.20 9.36 -5.05
N GLU A 83 -5.19 10.24 -5.26
CA GLU A 83 -4.99 11.56 -5.87
C GLU A 83 -4.05 12.45 -5.05
N LYS A 84 -4.24 12.50 -3.73
CA LYS A 84 -3.36 13.27 -2.83
C LYS A 84 -1.92 12.76 -2.86
N VAL A 85 -1.73 11.46 -2.79
CA VAL A 85 -0.39 10.84 -2.82
C VAL A 85 0.27 11.09 -4.17
N ALA A 86 -0.48 10.96 -5.27
CA ALA A 86 0.03 11.28 -6.60
C ALA A 86 0.51 12.74 -6.70
N ALA A 87 -0.25 13.68 -6.14
CA ALA A 87 0.12 15.09 -6.10
C ALA A 87 1.38 15.37 -5.25
N LEU A 88 1.68 14.51 -4.27
CA LEU A 88 2.88 14.62 -3.43
C LEU A 88 4.15 14.06 -4.08
N ILE A 89 4.05 13.17 -5.08
CA ILE A 89 5.23 12.56 -5.72
C ILE A 89 6.22 13.62 -6.22
N ARG A 90 5.73 14.62 -6.96
CA ARG A 90 6.58 15.67 -7.53
C ARG A 90 7.27 16.53 -6.45
N PRO A 91 6.56 17.18 -5.51
CA PRO A 91 7.21 17.99 -4.48
C PRO A 91 8.14 17.17 -3.59
N THR A 92 7.81 15.93 -3.23
CA THR A 92 8.70 15.05 -2.46
C THR A 92 9.99 14.74 -3.23
N THR A 93 9.89 14.47 -4.54
CA THR A 93 11.07 14.24 -5.40
C THR A 93 11.96 15.47 -5.49
N LEU A 94 11.37 16.66 -5.67
CA LEU A 94 12.15 17.90 -5.70
C LEU A 94 12.85 18.17 -4.37
N ARG A 95 12.14 17.96 -3.25
CA ARG A 95 12.71 18.13 -1.91
C ARG A 95 13.87 17.17 -1.65
N TYR A 96 13.72 15.92 -2.07
CA TYR A 96 14.78 14.94 -2.01
C TYR A 96 16.03 15.41 -2.77
N LEU A 97 15.86 15.88 -4.01
CA LEU A 97 16.97 16.40 -4.83
C LEU A 97 17.67 17.62 -4.18
N GLU A 98 16.92 18.56 -3.61
CA GLU A 98 17.48 19.72 -2.90
C GLU A 98 18.38 19.31 -1.72
N LEU A 99 17.92 18.33 -0.93
CA LEU A 99 18.65 17.84 0.23
C LEU A 99 19.89 17.04 -0.20
N SER A 100 19.73 16.13 -1.16
CA SER A 100 20.84 15.33 -1.71
C SER A 100 21.93 16.18 -2.40
N THR A 101 21.57 17.28 -3.06
CA THR A 101 22.54 18.15 -3.76
C THR A 101 23.23 19.16 -2.83
N SER A 102 22.64 19.47 -1.68
CA SER A 102 23.22 20.38 -0.67
C SER A 102 24.14 19.70 0.36
N GLY A 103 24.40 18.39 0.22
CA GLY A 103 25.21 17.62 1.18
C GLY A 103 24.51 17.38 2.52
N GLN A 104 23.21 17.69 2.63
CA GLN A 104 22.39 17.45 3.81
C GLN A 104 21.70 16.08 3.67
N LYS A 105 21.61 15.31 4.76
CA LYS A 105 20.87 14.04 4.74
C LYS A 105 19.38 14.32 4.51
N ALA A 106 18.81 13.64 3.52
CA ALA A 106 17.38 13.65 3.22
C ALA A 106 16.70 12.49 3.96
N ASP A 107 16.65 12.56 5.29
CA ASP A 107 16.13 11.48 6.15
C ASP A 107 14.77 11.77 6.77
N ARG A 108 14.13 12.91 6.46
CA ARG A 108 12.78 13.29 6.96
C ARG A 108 11.99 14.15 5.98
#